data_AF-A0AAP5QKN8-F1
#
_entry.id   AF-A0AAP5QKN8-F1
#
_cell.length_a   1.000
_cell.length_b   1.000
_cell.length_c   1.000
_cell.angle_alpha   90.00
_cell.angle_beta   90.00
_cell.angle_gamma   90.00
#
_symmetry.space_group_name_H-M   'P 1'
#
loop_
_entity.id
_entity.type
_entity.pdbx_description
1 polymer ?
#
loop_
_entity_poly.entity_id
_entity_poly.type
_entity_poly.pdbx_seq_one_letter_code
_entity_poly.pdbx_strand_id
1 'polypeptide(L)'
;MSNAYLNVRAAFALAKVASITDLSTDRMKLVLADAQALGYRDSAFSPTSQLPVPVYFADEPRLAEAWQGGVVTQESEEETSGMCSFCFKGYEIWQCPHLAD
;
A
#
# COMPACT_ATOMS: atom_id res chain seq x y z
N MET A 1 -0.85 2.71 -23.92
CA MET A 1 -0.87 3.12 -22.50
C MET A 1 0.45 2.67 -21.89
N SER A 2 1.16 3.54 -21.15
CA SER A 2 2.40 3.13 -20.48
C SER A 2 2.07 2.25 -19.27
N ASN A 3 2.90 1.24 -19.01
CA ASN A 3 2.73 0.34 -17.87
C ASN A 3 3.08 1.11 -16.58
N ALA A 4 2.12 1.24 -15.66
CA ALA A 4 2.27 2.04 -14.44
C ALA A 4 3.45 1.57 -13.56
N TYR A 5 3.66 0.26 -13.43
CA TYR A 5 4.76 -0.30 -12.65
C TYR A 5 6.12 -0.01 -13.30
N LEU A 6 6.18 -0.11 -14.63
CA LEU A 6 7.38 0.27 -15.38
C LEU A 6 7.70 1.77 -15.23
N ASN A 7 6.67 2.63 -15.22
CA ASN A 7 6.87 4.08 -15.00
C ASN A 7 7.47 4.35 -13.61
N VAL A 8 6.94 3.70 -12.57
CA VAL A 8 7.47 3.82 -11.20
C VAL A 8 8.90 3.29 -11.13
N ARG A 9 9.21 2.15 -11.76
CA ARG A 9 10.57 1.60 -11.82
C ARG A 9 11.56 2.53 -12.54
N ALA A 10 11.14 3.14 -13.65
CA ALA A 10 11.95 4.11 -14.36
C ALA A 10 12.17 5.38 -13.52
N ALA A 11 11.12 5.89 -12.87
CA ALA A 11 11.21 7.04 -11.97
C ALA A 11 12.14 6.76 -10.78
N PHE A 12 12.12 5.54 -10.24
CA PHE A 12 13.02 5.10 -9.18
C PHE A 12 14.49 5.14 -9.60
N ALA A 13 14.81 4.63 -10.81
CA ALA A 13 16.16 4.70 -11.35
C ALA A 13 16.64 6.16 -11.49
N LEU A 14 15.77 7.05 -12.01
CA LEU A 14 16.06 8.48 -12.12
C LEU A 14 16.22 9.15 -10.74
N ALA A 15 15.41 8.77 -9.75
CA ALA A 15 15.53 9.28 -8.38
C ALA A 15 16.86 8.84 -7.73
N LYS A 16 17.31 7.60 -7.97
CA LYS A 16 18.64 7.13 -7.51
C LYS A 16 19.75 7.96 -8.13
N VAL A 17 19.74 8.19 -9.43
CA VAL A 17 20.75 9.03 -10.11
C VAL A 17 20.71 10.46 -9.58
N ALA A 18 19.52 11.05 -9.46
CA ALA A 18 19.35 12.41 -8.95
C ALA A 18 19.91 12.57 -7.52
N SER A 19 19.73 11.56 -6.65
CA SER A 19 20.24 11.59 -5.28
C SER A 19 21.77 11.62 -5.18
N ILE A 20 22.49 11.24 -6.23
CA ILE A 20 23.95 11.36 -6.30
C ILE A 20 24.35 12.82 -6.51
N THR A 21 23.61 13.55 -7.35
CA THR A 21 23.91 14.94 -7.71
C THR A 21 23.29 15.96 -6.76
N ASP A 22 22.20 15.60 -6.09
CA ASP A 22 21.44 16.46 -5.17
C ASP A 22 20.90 15.64 -3.99
N LEU A 23 21.55 15.78 -2.84
CA LEU A 23 21.16 15.08 -1.61
C LEU A 23 19.87 15.63 -0.98
N SER A 24 19.41 16.81 -1.41
CA SER A 24 18.16 17.42 -0.92
C SER A 24 16.92 16.96 -1.70
N THR A 25 17.10 16.12 -2.71
CA THR A 25 16.00 15.70 -3.58
C THR A 25 14.99 14.80 -2.85
N ASP A 26 13.71 15.16 -2.92
CA ASP A 26 12.61 14.35 -2.37
C ASP A 26 12.04 13.34 -3.39
N ARG A 27 12.64 13.22 -4.58
CA ARG A 27 12.17 12.34 -5.66
C ARG A 27 12.04 10.88 -5.21
N MET A 28 12.93 10.41 -4.35
CA MET A 28 12.85 9.06 -3.81
C MET A 28 11.55 8.85 -3.02
N LYS A 29 11.16 9.81 -2.17
CA LYS A 29 9.92 9.71 -1.37
C LYS A 29 8.69 9.65 -2.27
N LEU A 30 8.64 10.48 -3.31
CA LEU A 30 7.54 10.50 -4.26
C LEU A 30 7.39 9.15 -4.98
N VAL A 31 8.48 8.56 -5.43
CA VAL A 31 8.45 7.26 -6.13
C VAL A 31 7.99 6.13 -5.21
N LEU A 32 8.42 6.14 -3.94
CA LEU A 32 7.95 5.15 -2.97
C LEU A 32 6.45 5.33 -2.66
N ALA A 33 5.97 6.57 -2.57
CA ALA A 33 4.54 6.85 -2.43
C ALA A 33 3.73 6.37 -3.65
N ASP A 34 4.24 6.55 -4.86
CA ASP A 34 3.60 6.02 -6.08
C ASP A 34 3.54 4.49 -6.04
N ALA A 35 4.62 3.81 -5.64
CA ALA A 35 4.62 2.35 -5.48
C ALA A 35 3.58 1.88 -4.45
N GLN A 36 3.49 2.58 -3.31
CA GLN A 36 2.47 2.31 -2.29
C GLN A 36 1.04 2.51 -2.82
N ALA A 37 0.80 3.59 -3.56
CA ALA A 37 -0.52 3.84 -4.17
C ALA A 37 -0.92 2.75 -5.16
N LEU A 38 0.04 2.19 -5.92
CA LEU A 38 -0.23 1.03 -6.78
C LEU A 38 -0.64 -0.19 -5.94
N GLY A 39 0.04 -0.48 -4.84
CA GLY A 39 -0.30 -1.62 -3.98
C GLY A 39 -1.68 -1.49 -3.34
N TYR A 40 -2.00 -0.31 -2.83
CA TYR A 40 -3.34 0.00 -2.30
C TYR A 40 -4.42 -0.27 -3.34
N ARG A 41 -4.23 0.24 -4.56
CA ARG A 41 -5.18 0.04 -5.66
C ARG A 41 -5.31 -1.42 -6.06
N ASP A 42 -4.19 -2.14 -6.17
CA ASP A 42 -4.21 -3.54 -6.59
C ASP A 42 -4.98 -4.41 -5.59
N SER A 43 -4.79 -4.14 -4.30
CA SER A 43 -5.52 -4.80 -3.21
C SER A 43 -7.02 -4.51 -3.29
N ALA A 44 -7.43 -3.25 -3.53
CA ALA A 44 -8.83 -2.86 -3.66
C ALA A 44 -9.60 -3.57 -4.79
N PHE A 45 -8.91 -4.10 -5.80
CA PHE A 45 -9.51 -4.84 -6.91
C PHE A 45 -9.21 -6.34 -6.88
N SER A 46 -8.53 -6.81 -5.84
CA SER A 46 -8.14 -8.21 -5.70
C SER A 46 -9.16 -8.98 -4.85
N PRO A 47 -9.62 -10.16 -5.30
CA PRO A 47 -10.42 -11.05 -4.46
C PRO A 47 -9.57 -11.81 -3.42
N THR A 48 -8.25 -11.64 -3.44
CA THR A 48 -7.29 -12.40 -2.61
C THR A 48 -6.39 -11.47 -1.81
N SER A 49 -6.20 -11.80 -0.53
CA SER A 49 -5.32 -11.09 0.42
C SER A 49 -3.83 -11.37 0.27
N GLN A 50 -3.43 -12.15 -0.75
CA GLN A 50 -2.02 -12.44 -1.01
C GLN A 50 -1.71 -12.18 -2.47
N LEU A 51 -1.48 -10.91 -2.77
CA LEU A 51 -1.04 -10.47 -4.08
C LEU A 51 0.46 -10.71 -4.27
N PRO A 52 0.88 -11.33 -5.39
CA PRO A 52 2.29 -11.46 -5.71
C PRO A 52 2.89 -10.09 -6.02
N VAL A 53 4.11 -9.84 -5.53
CA VAL A 53 4.85 -8.59 -5.82
C VAL A 53 5.02 -8.44 -7.34
N PRO A 54 4.73 -7.26 -7.92
CA PRO A 54 4.92 -7.01 -9.35
C PRO A 54 6.36 -7.25 -9.79
N VAL A 55 6.55 -7.87 -10.96
CA VAL A 55 7.88 -8.22 -11.50
C VAL A 55 8.85 -7.03 -11.58
N TYR A 56 8.34 -5.83 -11.82
CA TYR A 56 9.14 -4.60 -11.90
C TYR A 56 9.68 -4.12 -10.56
N PHE A 57 9.15 -4.65 -9.44
CA PHE A 57 9.56 -4.31 -8.08
C PHE A 57 10.27 -5.47 -7.37
N ALA A 58 10.16 -6.69 -7.90
CA ALA A 58 10.64 -7.92 -7.26
C ALA A 58 12.15 -7.92 -6.96
N ASP A 59 12.95 -7.18 -7.74
CA ASP A 59 14.40 -7.06 -7.58
C ASP A 59 14.84 -5.84 -6.72
N GLU A 60 13.90 -4.99 -6.30
CA GLU A 60 14.18 -3.77 -5.55
C GLU A 60 13.38 -3.74 -4.24
N PRO A 61 13.99 -4.11 -3.11
CA PRO A 61 13.31 -4.24 -1.82
C PRO A 61 12.50 -3.01 -1.43
N ARG A 62 13.01 -1.80 -1.68
CA ARG A 62 12.31 -0.56 -1.31
C ARG A 62 11.00 -0.37 -2.06
N LEU A 63 10.96 -0.74 -3.35
CA LEU A 63 9.74 -0.67 -4.15
C LEU A 63 8.77 -1.78 -3.76
N ALA A 64 9.27 -2.99 -3.52
CA ALA A 64 8.47 -4.12 -3.07
C ALA A 64 7.81 -3.84 -1.70
N GLU A 65 8.59 -3.36 -0.73
CA GLU A 65 8.11 -2.99 0.60
C GLU A 65 7.08 -1.86 0.55
N ALA A 66 7.34 -0.81 -0.23
CA ALA A 66 6.40 0.30 -0.37
C ALA A 66 5.06 -0.16 -0.97
N TRP A 67 5.10 -0.94 -2.05
CA TRP A 67 3.91 -1.52 -2.66
C TRP A 67 3.17 -2.43 -1.67
N GLN A 68 3.87 -3.31 -0.97
CA GLN A 68 3.27 -4.20 0.02
C GLN A 68 2.66 -3.44 1.20
N GLY A 69 3.26 -2.33 1.62
CA GLY A 69 2.67 -1.43 2.61
C GLY A 69 1.33 -0.84 2.15
N GLY A 70 1.18 -0.58 0.85
CA GLY A 70 -0.09 -0.15 0.26
C GLY A 70 -1.16 -1.23 0.31
N VAL A 71 -0.80 -2.47 -0.02
CA VAL A 71 -1.69 -3.64 0.09
C VAL A 71 -2.21 -3.80 1.51
N VAL A 72 -1.31 -3.87 2.49
CA VAL A 72 -1.65 -4.04 3.92
C VAL A 72 -2.54 -2.90 4.42
N THR A 73 -2.29 -1.67 3.97
CA THR A 73 -3.12 -0.52 4.35
C THR A 73 -4.55 -0.69 3.87
N GLN A 74 -4.74 -1.06 2.59
CA GLN A 74 -6.08 -1.29 2.04
C GLN A 74 -6.81 -2.43 2.76
N GLU A 75 -6.13 -3.54 3.03
CA GLU A 75 -6.72 -4.68 3.76
C GLU A 75 -7.21 -4.26 5.14
N SER A 76 -6.41 -3.49 5.88
CA SER A 76 -6.81 -2.97 7.20
C SER A 76 -7.99 -2.01 7.15
N GLU A 77 -8.09 -1.19 6.10
CA GLU A 77 -9.23 -0.30 5.88
C GLU A 77 -10.50 -1.08 5.52
N GLU A 78 -10.38 -2.14 4.73
CA GLU A 78 -11.51 -3.00 4.36
C GLU A 78 -12.04 -3.77 5.56
N GLU A 79 -11.16 -4.37 6.38
CA GLU A 79 -11.51 -5.04 7.64
C GLU A 79 -12.29 -4.12 8.59
N THR A 80 -11.88 -2.85 8.68
CA THR A 80 -12.52 -1.88 9.58
C THR A 80 -13.80 -1.27 9.00
N SER A 81 -13.93 -1.20 7.67
CA SER A 81 -15.11 -0.62 6.99
C SER A 81 -16.41 -1.42 7.19
N GLY A 82 -16.30 -2.73 7.40
CA GLY A 82 -17.44 -3.62 7.66
C GLY A 82 -17.84 -3.72 9.14
N MET A 83 -17.07 -3.12 10.05
CA MET A 83 -17.36 -3.19 11.48
C MET A 83 -18.53 -2.28 11.85
N CYS A 84 -19.45 -2.77 12.67
CA CYS A 84 -20.48 -1.90 13.22
C CYS A 84 -19.84 -0.80 14.08
N SER A 85 -20.49 0.36 14.17
CA SER A 85 -19.97 1.53 14.90
C SER A 85 -19.65 1.25 16.38
N PHE A 86 -20.25 0.19 16.95
CA PHE A 86 -19.95 -0.30 18.28
C PHE A 86 -18.62 -1.07 18.34
N CYS A 87 -18.44 -2.09 17.48
CA CYS A 87 -17.19 -2.84 17.37
C CYS A 87 -16.01 -1.96 16.94
N PHE A 88 -16.28 -0.95 16.10
CA PHE A 88 -15.28 0.01 15.65
C PHE A 88 -14.76 0.92 16.80
N LYS A 89 -15.56 1.16 17.84
CA LYS A 89 -15.18 2.01 18.98
C LYS A 89 -14.39 1.30 20.07
N GLY A 90 -14.08 0.01 19.91
CA GLY A 90 -13.26 -0.75 20.85
C GLY A 90 -13.94 -1.01 22.21
N TYR A 91 -15.27 -1.00 22.25
CA TYR A 91 -16.02 -1.43 23.44
C TYR A 91 -15.77 -2.91 23.74
N GLU A 92 -15.88 -3.30 25.00
CA GLU A 92 -15.77 -4.71 25.38
C GLU A 92 -16.92 -5.52 24.76
N ILE A 93 -16.63 -6.76 24.36
CA ILE A 93 -17.58 -7.62 23.65
C ILE A 93 -18.92 -7.75 24.39
N TRP A 94 -18.92 -7.85 25.73
CA TRP A 94 -20.12 -7.97 26.58
C TRP A 94 -21.05 -6.75 26.56
N GLN A 95 -20.58 -5.63 26.02
CA GLN A 95 -21.35 -4.39 25.91
C GLN A 95 -22.07 -4.29 24.55
N CYS A 96 -21.87 -5.25 23.63
CA CYS A 96 -22.46 -5.22 22.30
C CYS A 96 -23.99 -5.41 22.37
N PRO A 97 -24.80 -4.45 21.87
CA PRO A 97 -26.26 -4.58 21.85
C PRO A 97 -26.79 -5.77 21.05
N HIS A 98 -25.98 -6.33 20.15
CA HIS A 98 -26.32 -7.51 19.34
C HIS A 98 -26.03 -8.85 20.03
N LEU A 99 -25.41 -8.86 21.22
CA LEU A 99 -25.14 -10.08 22.00
C LEU A 99 -26.21 -10.40 23.04
N ALA A 100 -27.18 -9.51 23.24
CA ALA A 100 -28.30 -9.72 24.15
C ALA A 100 -29.46 -10.40 23.43
N ASP A 101 -29.40 -11.73 23.30
CA ASP A 101 -30.56 -12.62 23.20
C ASP A 101 -30.65 -13.44 24.49
#